data_AF-A0A952N5X6-F1
#
_entry.id   AF-A0A952N5X6-F1
#
_cell.length_a   1.000
_cell.length_b   1.000
_cell.length_c   1.000
_cell.angle_alpha   90.00
_cell.angle_beta   90.00
_cell.angle_gamma   90.00
#
_symmetry.space_group_name_H-M   'P 1'
#
loop_
_entity.id
_entity.type
_entity.pdbx_description
1 polymer ?
#
loop_
_entity_poly.entity_id
_entity_poly.type
_entity_poly.pdbx_seq_one_letter_code
_entity_poly.pdbx_strand_id
1 'polypeptide(L)' 'MKSNKLKLTGSSLTIEDIYRFINSDIKVELDKSAISRIKKSRALVDKWVDEEKVIYGVTTGFGEFSNVSISKGDM' A
#
# COMPACT_ATOMS: atom_id res chain seq x y z
N MET A 1 21.45 -5.19 23.53
CA MET A 1 20.48 -6.04 22.79
C MET A 1 20.08 -5.32 21.52
N LYS A 2 20.36 -5.87 20.33
CA LYS A 2 19.85 -5.30 19.07
C LYS A 2 18.34 -5.52 19.04
N SER A 3 17.58 -4.45 18.76
CA SER A 3 16.12 -4.49 18.66
C SER A 3 15.71 -5.57 17.65
N ASN A 4 14.83 -6.48 18.07
CA ASN A 4 14.35 -7.60 17.26
C ASN A 4 13.24 -7.18 16.29
N LYS A 5 13.40 -6.01 15.66
CA LYS A 5 12.36 -5.35 14.87
C LYS A 5 12.87 -4.91 13.51
N LEU A 6 12.10 -5.21 12.47
CA LEU A 6 12.28 -4.68 11.12
C LEU A 6 11.23 -3.60 10.87
N LYS A 7 11.67 -2.34 10.68
CA LYS A 7 10.78 -1.21 10.40
C LYS A 7 10.68 -0.98 8.90
N LEU A 8 9.48 -1.12 8.35
CA LEU A 8 9.22 -0.82 6.94
C LEU A 8 8.89 0.65 6.78
N THR A 9 9.78 1.36 6.09
CA THR A 9 9.61 2.78 5.76
C THR A 9 9.03 2.99 4.38
N GLY A 10 8.98 1.96 3.53
CA GLY A 10 8.56 2.02 2.13
C GLY A 10 9.68 2.19 1.10
N SER A 11 10.93 2.45 1.52
CA SER A 11 12.06 2.63 0.59
C SER A 11 13.42 2.19 1.13
N SER A 12 13.51 1.75 2.40
CA SER A 12 14.79 1.45 3.06
C SER A 12 15.05 -0.04 3.29
N LEU A 13 14.28 -0.95 2.68
CA LEU A 13 14.46 -2.39 2.87
C LEU A 13 15.68 -2.87 2.09
N THR A 14 16.60 -3.58 2.76
CA THR A 14 17.76 -4.20 2.10
C THR A 14 17.63 -5.72 2.01
N ILE A 15 18.48 -6.35 1.19
CA ILE A 15 18.54 -7.81 1.06
C ILE A 15 18.97 -8.45 2.39
N GLU A 16 19.89 -7.82 3.12
CA GLU A 16 20.35 -8.29 4.44
C GLU A 16 19.20 -8.30 5.45
N ASP A 17 18.31 -7.30 5.43
CA ASP A 17 17.12 -7.28 6.27
C ASP A 17 16.17 -8.44 5.95
N ILE A 18 16.04 -8.79 4.66
CA ILE A 18 15.25 -9.95 4.22
C ILE A 18 15.88 -11.26 4.71
N TYR A 19 17.18 -11.45 4.54
CA TYR A 19 17.89 -12.61 5.05
C TYR A 19 17.72 -12.77 6.56
N ARG A 20 17.82 -11.66 7.30
CA ARG A 20 17.61 -11.66 8.76
C ARG A 20 16.18 -12.03 9.14
N PHE A 21 15.18 -11.51 8.43
CA PHE A 21 13.77 -11.82 8.67
C PHE A 21 13.43 -13.30 8.42
N ILE A 22 13.98 -13.90 7.37
CA ILE A 22 13.73 -15.32 7.05
C ILE A 22 14.37 -16.27 8.08
N ASN A 23 15.52 -15.89 8.66
CA ASN A 23 16.34 -16.77 9.49
C ASN A 23 16.23 -16.47 11.00
N SER A 24 15.34 -15.57 11.42
CA SER A 24 15.19 -15.19 12.83
C SER A 24 13.76 -14.74 13.12
N ASP A 25 13.33 -14.88 14.37
CA ASP A 25 12.02 -14.41 14.80
C ASP A 25 12.01 -12.87 14.94
N ILE A 26 11.91 -12.14 13.82
CA ILE A 26 11.92 -10.67 13.81
C ILE A 26 10.50 -10.14 13.72
N LYS A 27 10.14 -9.21 14.62
CA LYS A 27 8.86 -8.51 14.54
C LYS A 27 8.88 -7.41 13.47
N VAL A 28 7.97 -7.48 12.52
CA VAL A 28 7.82 -6.44 11.49
C VAL A 28 6.86 -5.36 11.97
N GLU A 29 7.23 -4.09 11.80
CA GLU A 29 6.39 -2.94 12.14
C GLU A 29 6.47 -1.89 11.03
N LEU A 30 5.37 -1.16 10.79
CA LEU A 30 5.39 0.00 9.90
C LEU A 30 5.98 1.21 10.62
N ASP A 31 6.83 1.95 9.93
CA ASP A 31 7.26 3.26 10.41
C ASP A 31 6.08 4.25 10.41
N LYS A 32 6.05 5.19 11.37
CA LYS A 32 4.99 6.20 11.46
C LYS A 32 4.88 7.04 10.19
N SER A 33 6.01 7.32 9.52
CA SER A 33 6.02 8.04 8.25
C SER A 33 5.33 7.24 7.14
N ALA A 34 5.53 5.92 7.08
CA ALA A 34 4.88 5.03 6.13
C ALA A 34 3.37 5.02 6.36
N ILE A 35 2.92 4.90 7.62
CA ILE A 35 1.50 4.96 7.99
C ILE A 35 0.87 6.28 7.53
N SER A 36 1.55 7.41 7.73
CA SER A 36 1.07 8.73 7.29
C SER A 36 0.89 8.79 5.77
N ARG A 37 1.86 8.26 5.00
CA ARG A 37 1.76 8.23 3.53
C ARG A 37 0.66 7.30 3.04
N ILE A 38 0.49 6.13 3.67
CA ILE A 38 -0.61 5.20 3.36
C ILE A 38 -1.97 5.90 3.54
N LYS A 39 -2.18 6.58 4.67
CA LYS A 39 -3.43 7.32 4.93
C LYS A 39 -3.68 8.42 3.91
N LYS A 40 -2.63 9.19 3.56
CA LYS A 40 -2.73 10.24 2.52
C LYS A 40 -3.07 9.64 1.16
N SER A 41 -2.44 8.52 0.80
CA SER A 41 -2.73 7.81 -0.44
C SER A 41 -4.17 7.33 -0.48
N ARG A 42 -4.69 6.77 0.62
CA ARG A 42 -6.10 6.32 0.68
C ARG A 42 -7.07 7.48 0.54
N ALA A 43 -6.83 8.60 1.20
CA ALA A 43 -7.69 9.78 1.09
C ALA A 43 -7.76 10.33 -0.35
N LEU A 44 -6.67 10.20 -1.13
CA LEU A 44 -6.68 10.56 -2.56
C LEU A 44 -7.53 9.59 -3.38
N VAL A 45 -7.44 8.29 -3.10
CA VAL A 45 -8.30 7.27 -3.73
C VAL A 45 -9.76 7.55 -3.44
N ASP A 46 -10.13 7.78 -2.17
CA ASP A 46 -11.51 8.12 -1.77
C ASP A 46 -12.01 9.36 -2.52
N LYS A 47 -11.18 10.41 -2.60
CA LYS A 47 -11.49 11.62 -3.36
C LYS A 47 -11.73 11.32 -4.84
N TRP A 48 -10.93 10.48 -5.47
CA TRP A 48 -11.08 10.16 -6.90
C TRP A 48 -12.32 9.33 -7.20
N VAL A 49 -12.69 8.46 -6.27
CA VAL A 49 -13.96 7.72 -6.30
C VAL A 49 -15.13 8.70 -6.21
N ASP A 50 -15.08 9.65 -5.27
CA ASP A 50 -16.13 10.67 -5.10
C ASP A 50 -16.24 11.62 -6.32
N GLU A 51 -15.12 11.89 -7.00
CA GLU A 51 -15.05 12.71 -8.21
C GLU A 51 -15.35 11.91 -9.49
N GLU A 52 -15.66 10.62 -9.41
CA GLU A 52 -15.88 9.69 -10.54
C GLU A 52 -14.76 9.74 -11.59
N LYS A 53 -13.51 9.96 -11.15
CA LYS A 53 -12.35 9.99 -12.04
C LYS A 53 -12.09 8.63 -12.62
N VAL A 54 -11.85 8.53 -13.93
CA VAL A 54 -11.51 7.28 -14.62
C VAL A 54 -10.06 6.86 -14.31
N ILE A 55 -9.89 5.83 -13.47
CA ILE A 55 -8.60 5.35 -12.98
C ILE A 55 -8.59 3.81 -13.00
N TYR A 56 -7.64 3.24 -13.73
CA TYR A 56 -7.49 1.80 -13.87
C TYR A 56 -7.36 1.07 -12.53
N GLY A 57 -8.22 0.05 -12.32
CA GLY A 57 -8.22 -0.76 -11.11
C GLY A 57 -8.67 -0.04 -9.84
N VAL A 58 -9.15 1.20 -9.96
CA VAL A 58 -9.77 1.97 -8.88
C VAL A 58 -11.23 2.22 -9.21
N THR A 59 -11.48 2.90 -10.33
CA THR A 59 -12.83 3.23 -10.85
C THR A 59 -13.11 2.60 -12.20
N THR A 60 -12.18 1.82 -12.73
CA THR A 60 -12.44 0.92 -13.85
C THR A 60 -12.02 -0.50 -13.52
N GLY A 61 -12.50 -1.45 -14.32
CA GLY A 61 -12.11 -2.85 -14.20
C GLY A 61 -10.63 -3.11 -14.53
N PHE A 62 -10.27 -4.39 -14.54
CA PHE A 62 -8.91 -4.85 -14.84
C PHE A 62 -8.85 -5.51 -16.22
N GLY A 63 -7.68 -5.44 -16.87
CA GLY A 63 -7.42 -6.11 -18.15
C GLY A 63 -8.39 -5.68 -19.25
N GLU A 64 -9.10 -6.66 -19.83
CA GLU A 64 -10.11 -6.44 -20.87
C GLU A 64 -11.24 -5.51 -20.43
N PHE A 65 -11.54 -5.45 -19.12
CA PHE A 65 -12.56 -4.58 -18.55
C PHE A 65 -12.04 -3.20 -18.13
N SER A 66 -10.83 -2.83 -18.54
CA SER A 66 -10.22 -1.52 -18.23
C SER A 66 -11.03 -0.32 -18.74
N ASN A 67 -11.88 -0.53 -19.74
CA ASN A 67 -12.81 0.44 -20.32
C ASN A 67 -14.20 0.48 -19.63
N VAL A 68 -14.46 -0.41 -18.68
CA VAL A 68 -15.72 -0.45 -17.93
C VAL A 68 -15.56 0.38 -16.67
N SER A 69 -16.38 1.42 -16.53
CA SER A 69 -16.46 2.23 -15.30
C SER A 69 -17.19 1.46 -14.21
N ILE A 70 -16.66 1.52 -12.99
CA ILE A 70 -17.24 0.93 -11.78
C ILE A 70 -17.91 2.06 -11.01
N SER A 71 -19.18 1.88 -10.64
CA SER A 71 -19.91 2.88 -9.87
C SER A 71 -19.49 2.84 -8.40
N LYS A 72 -19.66 3.95 -7.67
CA LYS A 72 -19.36 4.02 -6.23
C LYS A 72 -20.14 2.98 -5.39
N GLY A 73 -21.32 2.54 -5.84
CA GLY A 73 -22.12 1.52 -5.14
C GLY A 73 -21.55 0.11 -5.25
N ASP A 74 -20.67 -0.13 -6.23
CA ASP A 74 -20.06 -1.42 -6.51
C ASP A 74 -18.59 -1.52 -6.00
N MET A 75 -18.12 -0.48 -5.28
CA MET A 75 -16.76 -0.34 -4.74
C MET A 75 -16.61 -0.73 -3.28
#